data_AF-A0A968E4I8-F1
#
_entry.id   AF-A0A968E4I8-F1
#
_cell.length_a   1.000
_cell.length_b   1.000
_cell.length_c   1.000
_cell.angle_alpha   90.00
_cell.angle_beta   90.00
_cell.angle_gamma   90.00
#
_symmetry.space_group_name_H-M   'P 1'
#
loop_
_entity.id
_entity.type
_entity.pdbx_description
1 polymer ?
#
loop_
_entity_poly.entity_id
_entity_poly.type
_entity_poly.pdbx_seq_one_letter_code
_entity_poly.pdbx_strand_id
1 'polypeptide(L)' 'MEWHFNDSIETKRKALAVLIPSIQQAAESMAESLHKSGKILVCGNGGSAADAQHFAAE' A
#
# COMPACT_ATOMS: atom_id res chain seq x y z
N MET A 1 2.90 -8.85 -23.84
CA MET A 1 3.83 -7.95 -23.13
C MET A 1 3.28 -6.52 -23.11
N GLU A 2 3.13 -5.87 -24.26
CA GLU A 2 2.62 -4.49 -24.38
C GLU A 2 1.28 -4.25 -23.67
N TRP A 3 0.34 -5.19 -23.80
CA TRP A 3 -0.95 -5.11 -23.11
C TRP A 3 -0.82 -5.02 -21.59
N HIS A 4 0.02 -5.85 -20.95
CA HIS A 4 0.21 -5.82 -19.49
C HIS A 4 0.75 -4.48 -18.99
N PHE A 5 1.66 -3.86 -19.76
CA PHE A 5 2.18 -2.53 -19.43
C PHE A 5 1.09 -1.46 -19.53
N ASN A 6 0.33 -1.45 -20.62
CA ASN A 6 -0.76 -0.49 -20.81
C ASN A 6 -1.87 -0.67 -19.74
N ASP A 7 -2.22 -1.90 -19.40
CA ASP A 7 -3.20 -2.22 -18.35
C ASP A 7 -2.73 -1.76 -16.96
N SER A 8 -1.44 -1.96 -16.65
CA SER A 8 -0.82 -1.49 -15.40
C SER A 8 -0.79 0.05 -15.29
N ILE A 9 -0.53 0.74 -16.40
CA ILE A 9 -0.58 2.21 -16.47
C ILE A 9 -2.00 2.71 -16.21
N GLU A 10 -2.99 2.11 -16.89
CA GLU A 10 -4.38 2.52 -16.76
C GLU A 10 -4.92 2.27 -15.35
N THR A 11 -4.58 1.13 -14.75
CA THR A 11 -4.90 0.82 -13.35
C THR A 11 -4.34 1.88 -12.40
N LYS A 12 -3.09 2.33 -12.61
CA LYS A 12 -2.46 3.38 -11.79
C LYS A 12 -3.13 4.74 -12.01
N ARG A 13 -3.54 5.09 -13.23
CA ARG A 13 -4.28 6.33 -13.52
C ARG A 13 -5.63 6.36 -12.80
N LYS A 14 -6.38 5.26 -12.83
CA LYS A 14 -7.65 5.13 -12.11
C LYS A 14 -7.44 5.22 -10.60
N ALA A 15 -6.42 4.53 -10.08
CA ALA A 15 -6.05 4.58 -8.68
C ALA A 15 -5.71 6.00 -8.21
N LEU A 16 -4.93 6.75 -9.01
CA LEU A 16 -4.54 8.14 -8.70
C LEU A 16 -5.76 9.03 -8.46
N ALA A 17 -6.83 8.85 -9.23
CA ALA A 17 -8.04 9.67 -9.13
C ALA A 17 -8.83 9.45 -7.83
N VAL A 18 -8.65 8.32 -7.13
CA VAL A 18 -9.53 7.93 -6.02
C VAL A 18 -8.81 7.53 -4.74
N LEU A 19 -7.54 7.10 -4.79
CA LEU A 19 -6.86 6.51 -3.64
C LEU A 19 -6.05 7.51 -2.81
N ILE A 20 -5.73 8.70 -3.32
CA ILE A 20 -4.90 9.69 -2.59
C ILE A 20 -5.44 9.96 -1.17
N PRO A 21 -6.74 10.25 -0.98
CA PRO A 21 -7.25 10.54 0.37
C PRO A 21 -7.12 9.35 1.32
N SER A 22 -7.39 8.13 0.84
CA SER A 22 -7.30 6.91 1.65
C SER A 22 -5.86 6.56 2.02
N ILE A 23 -4.91 6.77 1.09
CA ILE A 23 -3.48 6.55 1.35
C ILE A 23 -2.98 7.54 2.41
N GLN A 24 -3.36 8.82 2.29
CA GLN A 24 -3.01 9.83 3.29
C GLN A 24 -3.56 9.46 4.67
N GLN A 25 -4.85 9.12 4.77
CA GLN A 25 -5.47 8.74 6.03
C GLN A 25 -4.81 7.50 6.66
N ALA A 26 -4.47 6.50 5.85
CA ALA A 26 -3.76 5.31 6.32
C ALA A 26 -2.37 5.66 6.86
N ALA A 27 -1.62 6.50 6.15
CA ALA A 27 -0.30 6.95 6.57
C ALA A 27 -0.35 7.74 7.90
N GLU A 28 -1.32 8.65 8.04
CA GLU A 28 -1.56 9.41 9.27
C GLU A 28 -1.89 8.48 10.44
N SER A 29 -2.78 7.51 10.23
CA SER A 29 -3.18 6.53 11.26
C SER A 29 -2.01 5.65 11.71
N MET A 30 -1.18 5.20 10.76
CA MET A 30 0.02 4.42 11.04
C MET A 30 1.06 5.24 11.82
N ALA A 31 1.30 6.48 11.40
CA ALA A 31 2.21 7.39 12.08
C ALA A 31 1.76 7.68 13.52
N GLU A 32 0.47 7.93 13.73
CA GLU A 32 -0.10 8.15 15.06
C GLU A 32 0.09 6.94 15.97
N SER A 33 -0.17 5.72 15.46
CA SER A 33 0.05 4.48 16.20
C SER A 33 1.49 4.37 16.68
N LEU A 34 2.45 4.58 15.77
CA LEU A 34 3.88 4.52 16.10
C LEU A 34 4.29 5.61 17.09
N HIS A 35 3.78 6.84 16.94
CA HIS A 35 4.05 7.93 17.87
C HIS A 35 3.58 7.61 19.30
N LYS A 36 2.48 6.87 19.43
CA LYS A 36 1.94 6.38 20.71
C LYS A 36 2.60 5.08 21.20
N SER A 37 3.79 4.75 20.70
CA SER A 37 4.50 3.50 20.98
C SER A 37 3.71 2.22 20.65
N GLY A 38 2.76 2.34 19.71
CA GLY A 38 2.07 1.22 19.10
C GLY A 38 2.95 0.50 18.08
N LYS A 39 2.36 -0.49 17.42
CA LYS A 39 3.02 -1.30 16.38
C LYS A 39 2.09 -1.47 15.19
N ILE A 40 2.67 -1.67 14.01
CA ILE A 40 1.94 -2.00 12.79
C ILE A 40 2.14 -3.49 12.53
N LEU A 41 1.05 -4.23 12.40
CA LEU A 41 1.07 -5.65 12.05
C LEU A 41 0.52 -5.78 10.63
N VAL A 42 1.28 -6.45 9.76
CA VAL A 42 0.92 -6.67 8.35
C VAL A 42 0.84 -8.15 8.04
N CYS A 43 -0.11 -8.54 7.20
CA CYS A 43 -0.28 -9.91 6.73
C CYS A 43 -0.86 -9.94 5.32
N GLY A 44 -0.66 -11.05 4.62
CA GLY A 44 -1.14 -11.25 3.25
C GLY A 44 -0.94 -12.70 2.81
N ASN A 45 -1.50 -13.07 1.67
CA ASN A 45 -1.37 -14.40 1.07
C ASN A 45 -0.72 -14.31 -0.31
N GLY A 46 0.09 -15.32 -0.69
CA GLY A 46 0.75 -15.35 -2.00
C GLY A 46 1.67 -14.14 -2.22
N GLY A 47 1.51 -13.43 -3.33
CA GLY A 47 2.30 -12.21 -3.62
C GLY A 47 2.16 -11.13 -2.55
N SER A 48 0.97 -10.92 -1.99
CA SER A 48 0.76 -9.94 -0.93
C SER A 48 1.42 -10.33 0.41
N ALA A 49 1.77 -11.60 0.60
CA ALA A 49 2.62 -12.00 1.73
C ALA A 49 4.05 -11.46 1.55
N ALA A 50 4.55 -11.44 0.30
CA ALA A 50 5.84 -10.84 -0.03
C ALA A 50 5.82 -9.31 0.15
N ASP A 51 4.70 -8.65 -0.17
CA ASP A 51 4.54 -7.22 0.11
C ASP A 51 4.46 -6.93 1.62
N ALA A 52 3.77 -7.79 2.39
CA ALA A 52 3.68 -7.64 3.85
C ALA A 52 5.06 -7.77 4.53
N GLN A 53 5.87 -8.77 4.15
CA GLN A 53 7.24 -8.87 4.68
C GLN A 53 8.12 -7.70 4.22
N HIS A 54 7.95 -7.19 2.99
CA HIS A 54 8.68 -6.04 2.49
C HIS A 54 8.34 -4.81 3.33
N PHE A 55 7.05 -4.52 3.51
CA PHE A 55 6.60 -3.41 4.35
C PHE A 55 7.11 -3.50 5.79
N ALA A 56 7.13 -4.69 6.39
CA ALA A 56 7.59 -4.86 7.77
C ALA A 56 9.13 -4.73 7.93
N ALA A 57 9.88 -4.85 6.84
CA ALA A 57 11.34 -4.86 6.85
C ALA A 57 11.98 -3.50 6.56
N GLU A 58 11.23 -2.56 6.01
CA GLU A 58 11.66 -1.16 5.73
C GLU A 58 11.34 -0.22 6.89
#